data_AF-A0A7X4GQH7-F1
#
_entry.id   AF-A0A7X4GQH7-F1
#
_cell.length_a   1.000
_cell.length_b   1.000
_cell.length_c   1.000
_cell.angle_alpha   90.00
_cell.angle_beta   90.00
_cell.angle_gamma   90.00
#
_symmetry.space_group_name_H-M   'P 1'
#
loop_
_entity.id
_entity.type
_entity.pdbx_description
1 polymer ?
#
loop_
_entity_poly.entity_id
_entity_poly.type
_entity_poly.pdbx_seq_one_letter_code
_entity_poly.pdbx_strand_id
1 'polypeptide(L)'
;MKNQKFVLSAVAASLALAYGMPAQASVTSPVIGALLWSEEFNGTSLNTGLWTAYDGNGCQINLCGYGNQELEYYSPNNLSIVNVPFETATRALAIQARSQTVGSNVFTSGKIDSFNKVQVQYGMVEIRMAQPALGTGLWPAAWMLGVSPQAWPRKGEIDIMESGHKASSRAAAGTPTPSIDKFVGSNVITWQQAACVPGNESCAASTAWQTKNWYVPAQSFANRFVIYRFYWTESQMRFTVIDNGLEYDMYNSPLPVNSTALQAPFYLLFNLAVGGNFTDAATPAQVTAPLPGTMYVDYVRVYQLDGKGSVKLGNQTPAEVGKFGVYTDNTVVNNKLEAGNTSDIFVWNTASTSAGTIAPYEGANAMSWSFNTPGSWFGGSVQAKQARDMSGFRNGNLKLKIKIPANVAFTVGIQDTYTNQNSVKFPANATTYGLVRNGDWGTATIPIADLAGPKVALQSMLDMFQIASDGAALPQSAFQMSVDDIIWDCGVPTPTPTPTPTPTPTPTPTPTPTPTPTPTPTPTPTPTPTPTPTPTPTPTPAPAVSQTSATMLKFTVNTSSWADVHYSVNNGGQLNVRMTQASGVNSYTASGLKAGDVVRYNFTYWDTTNNYAVDTAQQTYTMQ
;
A
#
# COMPACT_ATOMS: atom_id res chain seq x y z
N MET A 1 -51.07 67.32 17.01
CA MET A 1 -50.39 66.93 18.27
C MET A 1 -50.74 65.48 18.58
N LYS A 2 -49.87 64.53 18.22
CA LYS A 2 -50.05 63.09 18.52
C LYS A 2 -48.69 62.47 18.89
N ASN A 3 -48.58 62.19 20.18
CA ASN A 3 -47.75 61.24 20.92
C ASN A 3 -46.58 60.54 20.19
N GLN A 4 -45.35 60.93 20.55
CA GLN A 4 -44.14 60.13 20.36
C GLN A 4 -44.04 59.08 21.49
N LYS A 5 -43.90 57.81 21.12
CA LYS A 5 -43.48 56.73 22.01
C LYS A 5 -41.99 56.48 21.79
N PHE A 6 -41.20 56.56 22.86
CA PHE A 6 -39.82 56.08 22.91
C PHE A 6 -39.80 54.55 22.79
N VAL A 7 -39.00 54.03 21.86
CA VAL A 7 -38.63 52.62 21.79
C VAL A 7 -37.14 52.52 22.10
N LEU A 8 -36.80 51.87 23.21
CA LEU A 8 -35.43 51.46 23.53
C LEU A 8 -34.99 50.40 22.51
N SER A 9 -33.94 50.70 21.76
CA SER A 9 -33.26 49.72 20.91
C SER A 9 -32.20 48.97 21.74
N ALA A 10 -32.44 47.68 22.00
CA ALA A 10 -31.44 46.79 22.56
C ALA A 10 -30.41 46.44 21.47
N VAL A 11 -29.14 46.78 21.72
CA VAL A 11 -28.01 46.31 20.90
C VAL A 11 -27.65 44.90 21.37
N ALA A 12 -28.04 43.89 20.59
CA ALA A 12 -27.52 42.53 20.75
C ALA A 12 -26.16 42.45 20.06
N ALA A 13 -25.08 42.33 20.84
CA ALA A 13 -23.76 42.00 20.34
C ALA A 13 -23.72 40.51 19.99
N SER A 14 -23.85 40.20 18.71
CA SER A 14 -23.66 38.84 18.18
C SER A 14 -22.17 38.50 18.22
N LEU A 15 -21.77 37.63 19.16
CA LEU A 15 -20.45 36.99 19.16
C LEU A 15 -20.43 35.99 17.98
N ALA A 16 -19.88 36.40 16.83
CA ALA A 16 -19.59 35.48 15.74
C ALA A 16 -18.41 34.59 16.17
N LEU A 17 -18.70 33.35 16.57
CA LEU A 17 -17.68 32.29 16.57
C LEU A 17 -17.24 32.09 15.12
N ALA A 18 -16.09 32.65 14.77
CA ALA A 18 -15.38 32.28 13.56
C ALA A 18 -14.97 30.81 13.71
N TYR A 19 -15.73 29.91 13.10
CA TYR A 19 -15.24 28.57 12.79
C TYR A 19 -14.05 28.77 11.84
N GLY A 20 -12.83 28.69 12.37
CA GLY A 20 -11.63 28.66 11.56
C GLY A 20 -11.75 27.50 10.59
N MET A 21 -11.72 27.79 9.28
CA MET A 21 -11.54 26.74 8.29
C MET A 21 -10.27 25.97 8.67
N PRO A 22 -10.27 24.62 8.64
CA PRO A 22 -9.06 23.86 8.89
C PRO A 22 -8.00 24.32 7.89
N ALA A 23 -6.84 24.73 8.38
CA ALA A 23 -5.73 25.12 7.52
C ALA A 23 -5.40 23.96 6.58
N GLN A 24 -5.34 24.23 5.27
CA GLN A 24 -4.96 23.22 4.28
C GLN A 24 -3.49 22.83 4.53
N ALA A 25 -3.21 21.52 4.58
CA ALA A 25 -1.85 21.01 4.73
C ALA A 25 -0.95 21.57 3.62
N SER A 26 0.25 22.01 3.98
CA SER A 26 1.17 22.73 3.11
C SER A 26 2.44 21.90 2.91
N VAL A 27 2.88 21.75 1.67
CA VAL A 27 4.13 21.03 1.36
C VAL A 27 5.37 21.93 1.39
N THR A 28 5.20 23.26 1.41
CA THR A 28 6.32 24.23 1.40
C THR A 28 6.73 24.68 2.80
N SER A 29 5.79 24.69 3.74
CA SER A 29 6.04 25.01 5.15
C SER A 29 5.19 24.12 6.08
N PRO A 30 5.39 22.79 6.05
CA PRO A 30 4.66 21.87 6.89
C PRO A 30 5.16 21.86 8.33
N VAL A 31 4.28 21.48 9.25
CA VAL A 31 4.63 20.87 10.53
C VAL A 31 4.84 19.38 10.30
N ILE A 32 6.07 18.92 10.50
CA ILE A 32 6.38 17.48 10.50
C ILE A 32 5.91 16.90 11.83
N GLY A 33 4.93 16.01 11.75
CA GLY A 33 4.30 15.38 12.90
C GLY A 33 4.96 14.06 13.32
N ALA A 34 4.16 13.17 13.90
CA ALA A 34 4.63 11.90 14.41
C ALA A 34 5.24 11.01 13.31
N LEU A 35 6.25 10.21 13.68
CA LEU A 35 6.72 9.09 12.88
C LEU A 35 5.61 8.03 12.81
N LEU A 36 5.18 7.70 11.60
CA LEU A 36 4.13 6.70 11.33
C LEU A 36 4.71 5.30 11.15
N TRP A 37 5.86 5.20 10.48
CA TRP A 37 6.54 3.94 10.20
C TRP A 37 7.99 4.20 9.78
N SER A 38 8.88 3.24 10.05
CA SER A 38 10.22 3.23 9.49
C SER A 38 10.78 1.84 9.27
N GLU A 39 11.77 1.76 8.38
CA GLU A 39 12.73 0.67 8.30
C GLU A 39 14.14 1.28 8.37
N GLU A 40 14.93 0.81 9.34
CA GLU A 40 16.26 1.33 9.67
C GLU A 40 17.38 0.40 9.18
N PHE A 41 17.03 -0.73 8.54
CA PHE A 41 17.96 -1.70 7.96
C PHE A 41 19.09 -2.13 8.91
N ASN A 42 18.78 -2.27 10.21
CA ASN A 42 19.74 -2.66 11.25
C ASN A 42 19.74 -4.16 11.57
N GLY A 43 18.81 -4.92 10.97
CA GLY A 43 18.66 -6.37 11.16
C GLY A 43 19.85 -7.18 10.63
N THR A 44 19.85 -8.49 10.85
CA THR A 44 20.89 -9.40 10.32
C THR A 44 20.68 -9.72 8.83
N SER A 45 19.47 -9.55 8.32
CA SER A 45 19.07 -9.79 6.94
C SER A 45 17.88 -8.90 6.56
N LEU A 46 17.52 -8.89 5.29
CA LEU A 46 16.34 -8.18 4.80
C LEU A 46 15.06 -8.73 5.47
N ASN A 47 14.24 -7.85 6.05
CA ASN A 47 12.97 -8.25 6.65
C ASN A 47 11.95 -8.62 5.56
N THR A 48 11.75 -9.91 5.33
CA THR A 48 10.83 -10.42 4.29
C THR A 48 9.36 -10.19 4.60
N GLY A 49 9.00 -9.86 5.84
CA GLY A 49 7.67 -9.39 6.21
C GLY A 49 7.35 -7.98 5.70
N LEU A 50 8.39 -7.18 5.41
CA LEU A 50 8.26 -5.81 4.90
C LEU A 50 8.63 -5.70 3.43
N TRP A 51 9.57 -6.52 2.96
CA TRP A 51 10.15 -6.42 1.63
C TRP A 51 10.07 -7.72 0.83
N THR A 52 9.82 -7.61 -0.47
CA THR A 52 9.91 -8.70 -1.45
C THR A 52 11.13 -8.45 -2.31
N ALA A 53 12.04 -9.42 -2.41
CA ALA A 53 13.17 -9.37 -3.33
C ALA A 53 12.79 -9.96 -4.69
N TYR A 54 13.22 -9.30 -5.76
CA TYR A 54 12.99 -9.76 -7.12
C TYR A 54 14.05 -10.77 -7.55
N ASP A 55 13.61 -11.75 -8.34
CA ASP A 55 14.43 -12.77 -8.98
C ASP A 55 14.02 -12.87 -10.45
N GLY A 56 14.80 -12.27 -11.35
CA GLY A 56 14.50 -12.23 -12.77
C GLY A 56 14.84 -10.92 -13.47
N ASN A 57 14.71 -10.93 -14.80
CA ASN A 57 14.96 -9.81 -15.72
C ASN A 57 13.66 -9.21 -16.31
N GLY A 58 12.50 -9.57 -15.74
CA GLY A 58 11.18 -9.09 -16.13
C GLY A 58 10.47 -9.95 -17.17
N CYS A 59 11.16 -10.86 -17.87
CA CYS A 59 10.53 -11.77 -18.84
C CYS A 59 9.49 -12.70 -18.21
N GLN A 60 9.66 -13.06 -16.94
CA GLN A 60 8.73 -13.90 -16.18
C GLN A 60 7.34 -13.25 -15.98
N ILE A 61 7.24 -11.93 -16.18
CA ILE A 61 5.98 -11.17 -16.15
C ILE A 61 5.68 -10.52 -17.52
N ASN A 62 6.25 -11.07 -18.59
CA ASN A 62 6.11 -10.57 -19.97
C ASN A 62 6.54 -9.10 -20.14
N LEU A 63 7.51 -8.66 -19.33
CA LEU A 63 8.08 -7.31 -19.32
C LEU A 63 9.61 -7.41 -19.33
N CYS A 64 10.18 -8.11 -20.30
CA CYS A 64 11.63 -8.29 -20.44
C CYS A 64 12.38 -6.95 -20.38
N GLY A 65 13.49 -6.90 -19.63
CA GLY A 65 14.24 -5.67 -19.37
C GLY A 65 13.42 -4.61 -18.59
N TYR A 66 12.42 -5.07 -17.83
CA TYR A 66 11.45 -4.28 -17.04
C TYR A 66 10.83 -3.10 -17.78
N GLY A 67 10.70 -3.19 -19.11
CA GLY A 67 10.12 -2.14 -19.97
C GLY A 67 11.11 -1.05 -20.36
N ASN A 68 12.31 -1.04 -19.78
CA ASN A 68 13.34 -0.03 -20.01
C ASN A 68 14.58 -0.56 -20.72
N GLN A 69 14.56 -1.81 -21.19
CA GLN A 69 15.71 -2.49 -21.79
C GLN A 69 16.89 -2.62 -20.80
N GLU A 70 16.57 -2.80 -19.51
CA GLU A 70 17.53 -3.09 -18.45
C GLU A 70 18.36 -4.34 -18.78
N LEU A 71 19.66 -4.33 -18.44
CA LEU A 71 20.63 -5.35 -18.85
C LEU A 71 20.92 -6.38 -17.75
N GLU A 72 20.54 -6.10 -16.51
CA GLU A 72 20.75 -6.96 -15.36
C GLU A 72 19.71 -8.05 -15.21
N TYR A 73 20.10 -9.09 -14.48
CA TYR A 73 19.20 -10.01 -13.82
C TYR A 73 19.11 -9.62 -12.33
N TYR A 74 17.93 -9.22 -11.83
CA TYR A 74 17.79 -8.99 -10.40
C TYR A 74 17.82 -10.31 -9.63
N SER A 75 18.53 -10.35 -8.51
CA SER A 75 18.64 -11.55 -7.66
C SER A 75 18.65 -11.18 -6.18
N PRO A 76 18.02 -11.98 -5.30
CA PRO A 76 18.15 -11.82 -3.85
C PRO A 76 19.61 -11.90 -3.35
N ASN A 77 20.49 -12.58 -4.08
CA ASN A 77 21.93 -12.72 -3.73
C ASN A 77 22.74 -11.43 -3.90
N ASN A 78 22.13 -10.38 -4.44
CA ASN A 78 22.70 -9.05 -4.59
C ASN A 78 22.24 -8.09 -3.48
N LEU A 79 21.47 -8.59 -2.50
CA LEU A 79 20.95 -7.84 -1.36
C LEU A 79 21.61 -8.32 -0.06
N SER A 80 22.01 -7.39 0.80
CA SER A 80 22.54 -7.71 2.13
C SER A 80 22.36 -6.55 3.10
N ILE A 81 22.38 -6.82 4.41
CA ILE A 81 22.40 -5.79 5.45
C ILE A 81 23.80 -5.73 6.07
N VAL A 82 24.56 -4.68 5.78
CA VAL A 82 26.01 -4.61 6.05
C VAL A 82 26.43 -3.27 6.64
N ASN A 83 27.58 -3.25 7.31
CA ASN A 83 28.23 -2.00 7.70
C ASN A 83 28.73 -1.27 6.44
N VAL A 84 28.51 0.04 6.39
CA VAL A 84 28.89 0.85 5.23
C VAL A 84 30.40 1.12 5.27
N PRO A 85 31.15 0.84 4.18
CA PRO A 85 32.62 0.90 4.20
C PRO A 85 33.20 2.30 4.37
N PHE A 86 32.45 3.35 4.01
CA PHE A 86 32.85 4.75 4.12
C PHE A 86 32.16 5.50 5.26
N GLU A 87 31.31 4.82 6.05
CA GLU A 87 30.62 5.39 7.20
C GLU A 87 30.43 4.32 8.28
N THR A 88 31.46 4.12 9.11
CA THR A 88 31.61 2.94 9.99
C THR A 88 30.56 2.78 11.08
N ALA A 89 29.83 3.84 11.42
CA ALA A 89 28.73 3.80 12.39
C ALA A 89 27.37 3.46 11.76
N THR A 90 27.33 3.24 10.44
CA THR A 90 26.11 3.08 9.68
C THR A 90 26.01 1.65 9.15
N ARG A 91 24.84 1.06 9.34
CA ARG A 91 24.47 -0.23 8.79
C ARG A 91 23.27 -0.01 7.87
N ALA A 92 23.33 -0.59 6.68
CA ALA A 92 22.40 -0.26 5.61
C ALA A 92 22.04 -1.49 4.79
N LEU A 93 20.91 -1.40 4.08
CA LEU A 93 20.64 -2.26 2.95
C LEU A 93 21.63 -1.94 1.84
N ALA A 94 22.46 -2.91 1.49
CA ALA A 94 23.33 -2.89 0.32
C ALA A 94 22.66 -3.60 -0.85
N ILE A 95 22.45 -2.85 -1.94
CA ILE A 95 22.00 -3.32 -3.25
C ILE A 95 23.20 -3.26 -4.19
N GLN A 96 23.76 -4.42 -4.55
CA GLN A 96 25.03 -4.49 -5.27
C GLN A 96 24.85 -4.96 -6.71
N ALA A 97 25.21 -4.13 -7.68
CA ALA A 97 25.37 -4.52 -9.07
C ALA A 97 26.73 -5.21 -9.27
N ARG A 98 26.77 -6.29 -10.07
CA ARG A 98 27.96 -7.10 -10.35
C ARG A 98 28.06 -7.44 -11.83
N SER A 99 29.29 -7.57 -12.32
CA SER A 99 29.56 -8.24 -13.60
C SER A 99 29.51 -9.75 -13.38
N GLN A 100 28.34 -10.34 -13.56
CA GLN A 100 28.05 -11.74 -13.30
C GLN A 100 27.02 -12.24 -14.30
N THR A 101 27.33 -13.32 -15.01
CA THR A 101 26.42 -13.91 -15.99
C THR A 101 25.38 -14.81 -15.34
N VAL A 102 24.10 -14.55 -15.63
CA VAL A 102 22.96 -15.42 -15.29
C VAL A 102 22.07 -15.51 -16.53
N GLY A 103 21.95 -16.71 -17.11
CA GLY A 103 21.27 -16.88 -18.40
C GLY A 103 21.94 -16.05 -19.49
N SER A 104 21.16 -15.20 -20.17
CA SER A 104 21.67 -14.27 -21.19
C SER A 104 22.09 -12.89 -20.65
N ASN A 105 21.81 -12.59 -19.39
CA ASN A 105 22.21 -11.34 -18.75
C ASN A 105 23.65 -11.46 -18.26
N VAL A 106 24.49 -10.44 -18.51
CA VAL A 106 25.91 -10.42 -18.09
C VAL A 106 26.15 -9.58 -16.82
N PHE A 107 25.09 -8.97 -16.28
CA PHE A 107 25.09 -8.28 -15.01
C PHE A 107 24.04 -8.88 -14.08
N THR A 108 24.31 -8.83 -12.77
CA THR A 108 23.30 -9.05 -11.73
C THR A 108 23.17 -7.82 -10.86
N SER A 109 22.00 -7.60 -10.28
CA SER A 109 21.77 -6.54 -9.29
C SER A 109 20.64 -6.90 -8.32
N GLY A 110 20.23 -5.97 -7.47
CA GLY A 110 19.11 -6.15 -6.54
C GLY A 110 17.96 -5.18 -6.78
N LYS A 111 16.74 -5.65 -6.51
CA LYS A 111 15.50 -4.88 -6.49
C LYS A 111 14.59 -5.42 -5.40
N ILE A 112 14.01 -4.52 -4.61
CA ILE A 112 13.01 -4.85 -3.60
C ILE A 112 11.78 -3.95 -3.72
N ASP A 113 10.62 -4.48 -3.33
CA ASP A 113 9.39 -3.71 -3.13
C ASP A 113 8.74 -4.03 -1.79
N SER A 114 7.74 -3.22 -1.42
CA SER A 114 6.87 -3.44 -0.27
C SER A 114 5.40 -3.69 -0.66
N PHE A 115 5.15 -4.17 -1.88
CA PHE A 115 3.80 -4.45 -2.37
C PHE A 115 3.08 -5.44 -1.45
N ASN A 116 1.82 -5.14 -1.10
CA ASN A 116 1.01 -5.87 -0.10
C ASN A 116 1.65 -6.00 1.30
N LYS A 117 2.68 -5.20 1.62
CA LYS A 117 3.38 -5.24 2.92
C LYS A 117 3.40 -3.89 3.61
N VAL A 118 3.82 -2.83 2.94
CA VAL A 118 3.83 -1.47 3.48
C VAL A 118 3.18 -0.55 2.45
N GLN A 119 2.10 0.13 2.86
CA GLN A 119 1.34 1.02 2.00
C GLN A 119 1.30 2.41 2.63
N VAL A 120 1.83 3.39 1.93
CA VAL A 120 1.92 4.79 2.36
C VAL A 120 0.90 5.62 1.61
N GLN A 121 0.14 6.46 2.30
CA GLN A 121 -0.75 7.44 1.70
C GLN A 121 -0.56 8.79 2.38
N TYR A 122 -0.08 9.78 1.62
CA TYR A 122 0.27 11.12 2.08
C TYR A 122 1.35 11.14 3.17
N GLY A 123 1.66 12.34 3.67
CA GLY A 123 2.68 12.55 4.71
C GLY A 123 4.01 13.03 4.14
N MET A 124 5.08 12.75 4.85
CA MET A 124 6.45 13.00 4.40
C MET A 124 7.24 11.69 4.43
N VAL A 125 7.75 11.28 3.27
CA VAL A 125 8.65 10.13 3.12
C VAL A 125 10.08 10.66 3.09
N GLU A 126 10.93 10.16 3.99
CA GLU A 126 12.34 10.51 4.10
C GLU A 126 13.20 9.26 3.86
N ILE A 127 14.14 9.33 2.92
CA ILE A 127 15.04 8.23 2.57
C ILE A 127 16.47 8.72 2.66
N ARG A 128 17.28 8.10 3.53
CA ARG A 128 18.73 8.35 3.58
C ARG A 128 19.45 7.26 2.80
N MET A 129 20.11 7.65 1.71
CA MET A 129 20.79 6.69 0.85
C MET A 129 22.05 7.27 0.20
N ALA A 130 22.94 6.37 -0.22
CA ALA A 130 24.15 6.67 -0.96
C ALA A 130 24.17 5.84 -2.25
N GLN A 131 24.52 6.48 -3.36
CA GLN A 131 24.74 5.81 -4.64
C GLN A 131 26.22 5.50 -4.86
N PRO A 132 26.57 4.45 -5.62
CA PRO A 132 27.96 4.22 -6.00
C PRO A 132 28.44 5.28 -7.01
N ALA A 133 29.73 5.26 -7.35
CA ALA A 133 30.19 5.92 -8.57
C ALA A 133 29.48 5.26 -9.77
N LEU A 134 28.75 6.06 -10.54
CA LEU A 134 27.79 5.53 -11.49
C LEU A 134 28.45 5.05 -12.78
N GLY A 135 29.45 5.79 -13.27
CA GLY A 135 29.94 5.66 -14.65
C GLY A 135 28.78 5.60 -15.65
N THR A 136 29.03 5.14 -16.88
CA THR A 136 27.93 4.88 -17.80
C THR A 136 27.29 3.54 -17.42
N GLY A 137 26.00 3.57 -17.09
CA GLY A 137 25.15 2.37 -17.00
C GLY A 137 24.52 2.11 -15.63
N LEU A 138 25.07 2.56 -14.50
CA LEU A 138 24.36 2.36 -13.22
C LEU A 138 23.21 3.36 -13.07
N TRP A 139 22.06 2.84 -12.66
CA TRP A 139 20.82 3.58 -12.45
C TRP A 139 20.20 3.22 -11.10
N PRO A 140 20.61 3.89 -10.00
CA PRO A 140 19.94 3.75 -8.71
C PRO A 140 18.60 4.49 -8.72
N ALA A 141 17.58 3.87 -8.13
CA ALA A 141 16.25 4.44 -7.98
C ALA A 141 15.65 4.16 -6.60
N ALA A 142 14.99 5.17 -6.05
CA ALA A 142 14.10 5.07 -4.91
C ALA A 142 12.75 5.71 -5.28
N TRP A 143 11.73 4.88 -5.34
CA TRP A 143 10.48 5.21 -6.03
C TRP A 143 9.30 4.47 -5.42
N MET A 144 8.11 4.77 -5.92
CA MET A 144 6.86 4.24 -5.42
C MET A 144 5.91 3.91 -6.57
N LEU A 145 5.10 2.87 -6.39
CA LEU A 145 3.99 2.54 -7.29
C LEU A 145 2.68 2.48 -6.51
N GLY A 146 1.57 2.88 -7.14
CA GLY A 146 0.27 2.82 -6.48
C GLY A 146 -0.15 1.38 -6.19
N VAL A 147 -0.92 1.16 -5.12
CA VAL A 147 -1.41 -0.18 -4.75
C VAL A 147 -2.53 -0.67 -5.66
N SER A 148 -3.04 0.19 -6.54
CA SER A 148 -4.06 -0.16 -7.53
C SER A 148 -3.60 -1.36 -8.39
N PRO A 149 -4.46 -2.36 -8.58
CA PRO A 149 -4.19 -3.48 -9.48
C PRO A 149 -4.30 -3.12 -10.97
N GLN A 150 -4.69 -1.89 -11.31
CA GLN A 150 -4.73 -1.45 -12.71
C GLN A 150 -3.34 -1.42 -13.32
N ALA A 151 -3.27 -1.67 -14.63
CA ALA A 151 -2.02 -1.59 -15.37
C ALA A 151 -1.39 -0.20 -15.25
N TRP A 152 -0.07 -0.16 -15.21
CA TRP A 152 0.68 1.08 -15.37
C TRP A 152 0.34 1.73 -16.72
N PRO A 153 0.21 3.07 -16.81
CA PRO A 153 0.47 4.09 -15.78
C PRO A 153 -0.76 4.49 -14.95
N ARG A 154 -1.89 3.76 -15.05
CA ARG A 154 -3.13 4.10 -14.32
C ARG A 154 -3.01 3.98 -12.81
N LYS A 155 -2.19 3.04 -12.34
CA LYS A 155 -1.89 2.91 -10.91
C LYS A 155 -1.01 4.03 -10.35
N GLY A 156 -0.36 4.82 -11.20
CA GLY A 156 0.55 5.90 -10.80
C GLY A 156 1.92 5.40 -10.36
N GLU A 157 2.93 6.25 -10.60
CA GLU A 157 4.34 6.07 -10.25
C GLU A 157 4.90 7.39 -9.73
N ILE A 158 5.68 7.32 -8.66
CA ILE A 158 6.33 8.47 -8.02
C ILE A 158 7.81 8.12 -7.82
N ASP A 159 8.66 8.76 -8.59
CA ASP A 159 10.10 8.60 -8.54
C ASP A 159 10.67 9.67 -7.60
N ILE A 160 10.96 9.28 -6.36
CA ILE A 160 11.49 10.20 -5.34
C ILE A 160 12.91 10.61 -5.72
N MET A 161 13.72 9.65 -6.17
CA MET A 161 15.01 9.92 -6.79
C MET A 161 15.36 8.88 -7.86
N GLU A 162 15.94 9.36 -8.96
CA GLU A 162 16.65 8.56 -9.97
C GLU A 162 17.98 9.23 -10.34
N SER A 163 19.05 8.44 -10.50
CA SER A 163 20.35 8.93 -11.00
C SER A 163 20.88 7.99 -12.08
N GLY A 164 21.94 8.39 -12.80
CA GLY A 164 22.44 7.61 -13.96
C GLY A 164 21.90 8.08 -15.31
N HIS A 165 21.12 9.17 -15.30
CA HIS A 165 20.54 9.82 -16.48
C HIS A 165 21.56 9.97 -17.61
N LYS A 166 21.17 9.62 -18.84
CA LYS A 166 21.92 9.90 -20.06
C LYS A 166 22.35 11.36 -20.19
N ALA A 167 23.46 11.60 -20.88
CA ALA A 167 24.04 12.92 -21.05
C ALA A 167 23.06 13.94 -21.64
N SER A 168 22.21 13.52 -22.59
CA SER A 168 21.20 14.39 -23.21
C SER A 168 20.14 14.86 -22.21
N SER A 169 19.74 14.03 -21.25
CA SER A 169 18.81 14.43 -20.18
C SER A 169 19.47 15.40 -19.20
N ARG A 170 20.75 15.19 -18.86
CA ARG A 170 21.49 16.09 -17.95
C ARG A 170 21.81 17.45 -18.57
N ALA A 171 21.91 17.54 -19.89
CA ALA A 171 22.24 18.79 -20.59
C ALA A 171 21.23 19.92 -20.32
N ALA A 172 19.98 19.59 -19.98
CA ALA A 172 18.96 20.55 -19.59
C ALA A 172 19.31 21.34 -18.30
N ALA A 173 20.21 20.82 -17.47
CA ALA A 173 20.65 21.48 -16.24
C ALA A 173 21.75 22.53 -16.44
N GLY A 174 22.29 22.67 -17.65
CA GLY A 174 23.24 23.74 -17.98
C GLY A 174 24.47 23.27 -18.75
N THR A 175 25.31 24.25 -19.10
CA THR A 175 26.59 24.05 -19.81
C THR A 175 27.75 24.51 -18.93
N PRO A 176 28.80 23.69 -18.71
CA PRO A 176 28.94 22.31 -19.20
C PRO A 176 27.91 21.37 -18.57
N THR A 177 27.52 20.33 -19.29
CA THR A 177 26.60 19.30 -18.80
C THR A 177 27.12 18.72 -17.47
N PRO A 178 26.30 18.66 -16.40
CA PRO A 178 26.73 18.08 -15.14
C PRO A 178 27.24 16.65 -15.31
N SER A 179 28.28 16.30 -14.54
CA SER A 179 28.78 14.92 -14.47
C SER A 179 27.70 13.97 -13.94
N ILE A 180 27.77 12.69 -14.31
CA ILE A 180 26.75 11.70 -13.94
C ILE A 180 26.53 11.59 -12.43
N ASP A 181 27.60 11.67 -11.62
CA ASP A 181 27.51 11.61 -10.15
C ASP A 181 27.08 12.93 -9.49
N LYS A 182 26.78 13.98 -10.29
CA LYS A 182 26.30 15.29 -9.83
C LYS A 182 24.95 15.64 -10.45
N PHE A 183 24.10 14.64 -10.64
CA PHE A 183 22.76 14.86 -11.14
C PHE A 183 21.82 13.81 -10.57
N VAL A 184 20.75 14.27 -9.95
CA VAL A 184 19.64 13.44 -9.50
C VAL A 184 18.33 14.06 -9.96
N GLY A 185 17.42 13.24 -10.46
CA GLY A 185 16.08 13.63 -10.91
C GLY A 185 14.99 13.01 -10.04
N SER A 186 13.79 13.56 -10.14
CA SER A 186 12.54 13.01 -9.61
C SER A 186 11.49 13.03 -10.72
N ASN A 187 10.43 12.26 -10.59
CA ASN A 187 9.39 12.20 -11.61
C ASN A 187 8.07 11.72 -10.99
N VAL A 188 6.98 12.04 -11.67
CA VAL A 188 5.64 11.51 -11.37
C VAL A 188 5.02 11.12 -12.68
N ILE A 189 4.57 9.88 -12.79
CA ILE A 189 3.95 9.34 -13.99
C ILE A 189 2.53 8.86 -13.66
N THR A 190 1.56 9.35 -14.43
CA THR A 190 0.16 8.92 -14.32
C THR A 190 -0.44 8.73 -15.70
N TRP A 191 -1.52 7.96 -15.80
CA TRP A 191 -2.32 7.93 -17.02
C TRP A 191 -3.06 9.26 -17.19
N GLN A 192 -2.98 9.84 -18.39
CA GLN A 192 -3.80 10.99 -18.79
C GLN A 192 -4.26 10.82 -20.23
N GLN A 193 -5.54 11.07 -20.50
CA GLN A 193 -6.09 10.96 -21.86
C GLN A 193 -5.32 11.86 -22.85
N ALA A 194 -4.89 13.04 -22.42
CA ALA A 194 -4.14 13.98 -23.25
C ALA A 194 -2.74 13.47 -23.64
N ALA A 195 -2.19 12.49 -22.92
CA ALA A 195 -0.90 11.87 -23.24
C ALA A 195 -1.03 10.68 -24.21
N CYS A 196 -2.25 10.24 -24.54
CA CYS A 196 -2.50 9.20 -25.53
C CYS A 196 -2.25 9.72 -26.96
N VAL A 197 -1.00 9.71 -27.39
CA VAL A 197 -0.57 10.15 -28.73
C VAL A 197 0.26 9.06 -29.42
N PRO A 198 0.38 9.06 -30.77
CA PRO A 198 1.26 8.12 -31.47
C PRO A 198 2.69 8.15 -30.89
N GLY A 199 3.24 6.99 -30.55
CA GLY A 199 4.54 6.85 -29.87
C GLY A 199 4.48 6.92 -28.34
N ASN A 200 3.31 7.18 -27.76
CA ASN A 200 3.02 7.04 -26.32
C ASN A 200 1.67 6.33 -26.11
N GLU A 201 1.57 5.10 -26.62
CA GLU A 201 0.36 4.29 -26.56
C GLU A 201 -0.03 3.91 -25.12
N SER A 202 0.93 3.98 -24.18
CA SER A 202 0.67 3.81 -22.74
C SER A 202 -0.12 4.96 -22.13
N CYS A 203 -0.17 6.11 -22.81
CA CYS A 203 -0.70 7.38 -22.30
C CYS A 203 -0.04 7.84 -20.98
N ALA A 204 1.23 7.51 -20.79
CA ALA A 204 1.99 7.94 -19.63
C ALA A 204 2.27 9.45 -19.71
N ALA A 205 1.68 10.21 -18.79
CA ALA A 205 2.00 11.61 -18.58
C ALA A 205 3.08 11.72 -17.51
N SER A 206 4.29 12.08 -17.94
CA SER A 206 5.46 12.28 -17.09
C SER A 206 5.63 13.77 -16.77
N THR A 207 5.84 14.09 -15.49
CA THR A 207 6.14 15.47 -15.06
C THR A 207 7.58 15.88 -15.39
N ALA A 208 8.49 14.93 -15.63
CA ALA A 208 9.85 15.20 -16.09
C ALA A 208 9.91 15.77 -17.52
N TRP A 209 8.83 15.66 -18.30
CA TRP A 209 8.79 16.21 -19.64
C TRP A 209 8.82 17.75 -19.62
N GLN A 210 9.92 18.33 -20.13
CA GLN A 210 10.14 19.77 -20.28
C GLN A 210 9.97 20.62 -19.00
N THR A 211 10.09 20.01 -17.83
CA THR A 211 10.00 20.69 -16.53
C THR A 211 11.28 20.45 -15.76
N LYS A 212 11.76 21.45 -15.00
CA LYS A 212 12.86 21.22 -14.04
C LYS A 212 12.39 20.21 -13.00
N ASN A 213 13.08 19.08 -12.90
CA ASN A 213 12.77 17.98 -11.99
C ASN A 213 14.04 17.40 -11.34
N TRP A 214 15.12 18.19 -11.23
CA TRP A 214 16.44 17.73 -10.82
C TRP A 214 17.11 18.64 -9.79
N TYR A 215 18.11 18.08 -9.12
CA TYR A 215 19.10 18.80 -8.33
C TYR A 215 20.53 18.48 -8.80
N VAL A 216 21.37 19.53 -8.88
CA VAL A 216 22.79 19.44 -9.23
C VAL A 216 23.61 19.91 -8.03
N PRO A 217 24.28 19.00 -7.29
CA PRO A 217 25.09 19.36 -6.14
C PRO A 217 26.44 19.96 -6.55
N ALA A 218 27.07 20.68 -5.63
CA ALA A 218 28.46 21.12 -5.78
C ALA A 218 29.44 19.94 -5.70
N GLN A 219 29.15 18.94 -4.85
CA GLN A 219 29.97 17.75 -4.63
C GLN A 219 29.34 16.50 -5.23
N SER A 220 30.15 15.51 -5.60
CA SER A 220 29.66 14.22 -6.08
C SER A 220 28.78 13.53 -5.04
N PHE A 221 27.74 12.82 -5.47
CA PHE A 221 26.95 11.91 -4.63
C PHE A 221 27.60 10.54 -4.47
N ALA A 222 28.60 10.20 -5.28
CA ALA A 222 29.23 8.89 -5.26
C ALA A 222 29.79 8.57 -3.87
N ASN A 223 29.34 7.44 -3.30
CA ASN A 223 29.72 6.93 -1.98
C ASN A 223 29.54 7.95 -0.86
N ARG A 224 28.46 8.74 -0.92
CA ARG A 224 28.11 9.74 0.08
C ARG A 224 26.61 9.71 0.36
N PHE A 225 26.25 9.67 1.63
CA PHE A 225 24.85 9.74 2.03
C PHE A 225 24.28 11.14 1.87
N VAL A 226 23.09 11.19 1.30
CA VAL A 226 22.20 12.35 1.30
C VAL A 226 20.79 11.89 1.69
N ILE A 227 19.92 12.84 2.00
CA ILE A 227 18.53 12.55 2.38
C ILE A 227 17.61 13.05 1.28
N TYR A 228 16.74 12.19 0.78
CA TYR A 228 15.66 12.56 -0.13
C TYR A 228 14.37 12.69 0.66
N ARG A 229 13.63 13.78 0.47
CA ARG A 229 12.29 13.95 1.05
C ARG A 229 11.24 14.12 -0.03
N PHE A 230 10.13 13.43 0.18
CA PHE A 230 8.91 13.57 -0.59
C PHE A 230 7.78 13.98 0.33
N TYR A 231 7.25 15.17 0.11
CA TYR A 231 6.11 15.72 0.83
C TYR A 231 4.86 15.55 -0.02
N TRP A 232 3.80 14.99 0.55
CA TRP A 232 2.63 14.58 -0.21
C TRP A 232 1.34 14.81 0.58
N THR A 233 0.41 15.52 -0.05
CA THR A 233 -0.97 15.70 0.40
C THR A 233 -1.94 15.24 -0.68
N GLU A 234 -3.23 15.27 -0.39
CA GLU A 234 -4.31 15.04 -1.36
C GLU A 234 -4.32 16.02 -2.55
N SER A 235 -3.57 17.15 -2.47
CA SER A 235 -3.63 18.24 -3.45
C SER A 235 -2.27 18.69 -4.02
N GLN A 236 -1.17 18.45 -3.30
CA GLN A 236 0.17 18.91 -3.69
C GLN A 236 1.27 17.92 -3.31
N MET A 237 2.37 17.98 -4.06
CA MET A 237 3.58 17.19 -3.89
C MET A 237 4.83 18.08 -3.96
N ARG A 238 5.88 17.74 -3.21
CA ARG A 238 7.18 18.43 -3.25
C ARG A 238 8.32 17.42 -3.07
N PHE A 239 9.38 17.58 -3.86
CA PHE A 239 10.54 16.69 -3.89
C PHE A 239 11.80 17.49 -3.57
N THR A 240 12.56 17.04 -2.58
CA THR A 240 13.77 17.73 -2.14
C THR A 240 14.93 16.77 -1.87
N VAL A 241 16.14 17.34 -1.89
CA VAL A 241 17.38 16.71 -1.41
C VAL A 241 17.92 17.53 -0.26
N ILE A 242 18.22 16.91 0.86
CA ILE A 242 19.07 17.49 1.90
C ILE A 242 20.51 17.10 1.60
N ASP A 243 21.29 18.09 1.20
CA ASP A 243 22.71 17.96 0.93
C ASP A 243 23.48 18.91 1.85
N ASN A 244 24.39 18.36 2.67
CA ASN A 244 25.17 19.09 3.68
C ASN A 244 24.30 19.91 4.65
N GLY A 245 23.16 19.34 5.07
CA GLY A 245 22.24 19.96 6.04
C GLY A 245 21.32 21.03 5.46
N LEU A 246 21.43 21.34 4.17
CA LEU A 246 20.55 22.28 3.47
C LEU A 246 19.59 21.52 2.56
N GLU A 247 18.34 21.94 2.52
CA GLU A 247 17.28 21.33 1.72
C GLU A 247 17.09 22.07 0.39
N TYR A 248 17.09 21.33 -0.72
CA TYR A 248 17.01 21.87 -2.08
C TYR A 248 15.84 21.25 -2.85
N ASP A 249 15.04 22.10 -3.48
CA ASP A 249 13.92 21.67 -4.33
C ASP A 249 14.39 21.15 -5.70
N MET A 250 13.89 19.98 -6.08
CA MET A 250 14.12 19.42 -7.43
C MET A 250 13.24 20.09 -8.49
N TYR A 251 12.03 20.51 -8.11
CA TYR A 251 11.12 21.27 -8.98
C TYR A 251 11.23 22.78 -8.73
N ASN A 252 10.69 23.60 -9.63
CA ASN A 252 10.61 25.06 -9.42
C ASN A 252 9.51 25.46 -8.43
N SER A 253 8.50 24.62 -8.27
CA SER A 253 7.36 24.81 -7.37
C SER A 253 6.75 23.44 -7.06
N PRO A 254 5.97 23.31 -5.97
CA PRO A 254 5.20 22.11 -5.71
C PRO A 254 4.34 21.69 -6.90
N LEU A 255 4.25 20.38 -7.13
CA LEU A 255 3.41 19.80 -8.16
C LEU A 255 1.97 19.65 -7.66
N PRO A 256 0.95 19.90 -8.49
CA PRO A 256 -0.43 19.58 -8.15
C PRO A 256 -0.68 18.07 -8.22
N VAL A 257 -1.55 17.56 -7.35
CA VAL A 257 -2.13 16.23 -7.47
C VAL A 257 -3.29 16.29 -8.46
N ASN A 258 -3.07 15.83 -9.68
CA ASN A 258 -4.02 15.95 -10.81
C ASN A 258 -4.56 14.58 -11.30
N SER A 259 -4.43 13.53 -10.48
CA SER A 259 -4.89 12.20 -10.80
C SER A 259 -5.41 11.51 -9.54
N THR A 260 -6.52 10.78 -9.67
CA THR A 260 -7.04 9.95 -8.57
C THR A 260 -6.06 8.86 -8.15
N ALA A 261 -5.15 8.44 -9.06
CA ALA A 261 -4.10 7.49 -8.73
C ALA A 261 -3.21 7.99 -7.59
N LEU A 262 -2.84 9.28 -7.65
CA LEU A 262 -2.01 9.99 -6.66
C LEU A 262 -2.77 10.36 -5.37
N GLN A 263 -4.04 9.98 -5.26
CA GLN A 263 -4.83 10.10 -4.03
C GLN A 263 -5.01 8.73 -3.36
N ALA A 264 -4.55 7.65 -3.98
CA ALA A 264 -4.56 6.31 -3.41
C ALA A 264 -3.23 5.99 -2.70
N PRO A 265 -3.16 4.92 -1.87
CA PRO A 265 -1.90 4.48 -1.27
C PRO A 265 -0.87 3.97 -2.30
N PHE A 266 0.41 4.07 -1.97
CA PHE A 266 1.56 3.62 -2.74
C PHE A 266 2.45 2.69 -1.91
N TYR A 267 3.17 1.78 -2.57
CA TYR A 267 4.22 0.97 -1.96
C TYR A 267 5.60 1.43 -2.44
N LEU A 268 6.62 1.23 -1.62
CA LEU A 268 8.01 1.62 -1.85
C LEU A 268 8.76 0.58 -2.69
N LEU A 269 9.68 1.06 -3.53
CA LEU A 269 10.64 0.25 -4.31
C LEU A 269 12.05 0.85 -4.22
N PHE A 270 13.05 -0.02 -4.12
CA PHE A 270 14.47 0.33 -4.23
C PHE A 270 15.17 -0.64 -5.18
N ASN A 271 15.93 -0.11 -6.13
CA ASN A 271 16.75 -0.92 -7.04
C ASN A 271 17.98 -0.17 -7.54
N LEU A 272 18.92 -0.95 -8.06
CA LEU A 272 20.08 -0.47 -8.79
C LEU A 272 20.09 -1.14 -10.16
N ALA A 273 19.49 -0.52 -11.17
CA ALA A 273 19.48 -1.05 -12.54
C ALA A 273 20.85 -0.89 -13.23
N VAL A 274 21.07 -1.64 -14.31
CA VAL A 274 22.26 -1.59 -15.16
C VAL A 274 21.86 -1.44 -16.63
N GLY A 275 22.25 -0.33 -17.25
CA GLY A 275 21.97 -0.02 -18.65
C GLY A 275 20.54 0.47 -18.89
N GLY A 276 19.99 0.14 -20.05
CA GLY A 276 18.65 0.53 -20.46
C GLY A 276 18.54 1.96 -21.01
N ASN A 277 17.36 2.28 -21.55
CA ASN A 277 17.05 3.51 -22.29
C ASN A 277 17.13 4.80 -21.46
N PHE A 278 17.15 4.66 -20.14
CA PHE A 278 17.36 5.75 -19.20
C PHE A 278 18.82 6.23 -19.19
N THR A 279 19.76 5.31 -19.44
CA THR A 279 21.21 5.56 -19.44
C THR A 279 21.75 5.69 -20.87
N ASP A 280 23.03 5.99 -21.03
CA ASP A 280 23.74 5.94 -22.32
C ASP A 280 24.24 4.52 -22.69
N ALA A 281 23.87 3.47 -21.94
CA ALA A 281 24.27 2.09 -22.18
C ALA A 281 23.09 1.19 -22.56
N ALA A 282 22.83 1.07 -23.86
CA ALA A 282 21.83 0.15 -24.42
C ALA A 282 22.35 -1.31 -24.57
N THR A 283 23.67 -1.51 -24.49
CA THR A 283 24.32 -2.82 -24.61
C THR A 283 25.38 -3.01 -23.52
N PRO A 284 25.73 -4.25 -23.16
CA PRO A 284 26.71 -4.48 -22.11
C PRO A 284 28.09 -3.86 -22.36
N ALA A 285 28.53 -3.80 -23.62
CA ALA A 285 29.82 -3.22 -23.98
C ALA A 285 29.92 -1.71 -23.74
N GLN A 286 28.78 -1.03 -23.57
CA GLN A 286 28.72 0.41 -23.29
C GLN A 286 28.75 0.73 -21.78
N VAL A 287 28.61 -0.27 -20.92
CA VAL A 287 28.68 -0.07 -19.47
C VAL A 287 30.13 0.20 -19.08
N THR A 288 30.39 1.38 -18.52
CA THR A 288 31.71 1.81 -18.01
C THR A 288 31.72 1.98 -16.49
N ALA A 289 30.57 1.77 -15.84
CA ALA A 289 30.43 1.78 -14.40
C ALA A 289 31.46 0.88 -13.70
N PRO A 290 32.11 1.34 -12.63
CA PRO A 290 32.97 0.48 -11.82
C PRO A 290 32.13 -0.57 -11.10
N LEU A 291 32.35 -1.86 -11.40
CA LEU A 291 31.66 -2.98 -10.78
C LEU A 291 32.63 -3.84 -9.93
N PRO A 292 32.20 -4.34 -8.76
CA PRO A 292 30.85 -4.20 -8.21
C PRO A 292 30.56 -2.77 -7.69
N GLY A 293 29.36 -2.27 -7.98
CA GLY A 293 28.85 -1.00 -7.49
C GLY A 293 27.72 -1.23 -6.49
N THR A 294 27.75 -0.55 -5.35
CA THR A 294 26.74 -0.75 -4.28
C THR A 294 25.99 0.53 -3.97
N MET A 295 24.66 0.48 -4.07
CA MET A 295 23.75 1.47 -3.48
C MET A 295 23.47 1.06 -2.03
N TYR A 296 23.56 2.02 -1.10
CA TYR A 296 23.24 1.81 0.31
C TYR A 296 22.00 2.60 0.69
N VAL A 297 21.02 1.95 1.33
CA VAL A 297 19.86 2.61 1.95
C VAL A 297 19.99 2.44 3.46
N ASP A 298 20.25 3.53 4.16
CA ASP A 298 20.39 3.55 5.63
C ASP A 298 19.02 3.42 6.29
N TYR A 299 18.07 4.27 5.89
CA TYR A 299 16.70 4.17 6.36
C TYR A 299 15.69 4.69 5.35
N VAL A 300 14.44 4.27 5.55
CA VAL A 300 13.25 4.94 5.06
C VAL A 300 12.31 5.21 6.23
N ARG A 301 11.81 6.44 6.33
CA ARG A 301 10.92 6.90 7.40
C ARG A 301 9.72 7.62 6.81
N VAL A 302 8.56 7.42 7.40
CA VAL A 302 7.31 8.07 6.99
C VAL A 302 6.74 8.83 8.17
N TYR A 303 6.50 10.12 7.99
CA TYR A 303 6.00 11.03 9.01
C TYR A 303 4.65 11.61 8.62
N GLN A 304 3.90 12.06 9.62
CA GLN A 304 2.77 12.95 9.36
C GLN A 304 3.25 14.30 8.82
N LEU A 305 2.41 14.91 7.99
CA LEU A 305 2.57 16.23 7.41
C LEU A 305 1.32 17.05 7.74
N ASP A 306 1.42 18.03 8.63
CA ASP A 306 0.26 18.81 9.12
C ASP A 306 -0.90 17.90 9.61
N GLY A 307 -0.55 16.81 10.31
CA GLY A 307 -1.51 15.81 10.79
C GLY A 307 -2.09 14.89 9.72
N LYS A 308 -1.71 15.04 8.44
CA LYS A 308 -2.05 14.13 7.34
C LYS A 308 -0.98 13.05 7.19
N GLY A 309 -1.34 11.94 6.54
CA GLY A 309 -0.45 10.80 6.32
C GLY A 309 -0.93 9.55 7.05
N SER A 310 -0.82 8.40 6.38
CA SER A 310 -1.11 7.11 6.97
C SER A 310 -0.19 6.04 6.38
N VAL A 311 0.12 5.04 7.21
CA VAL A 311 0.80 3.82 6.78
C VAL A 311 -0.06 2.63 7.19
N LYS A 312 -0.30 1.72 6.25
CA LYS A 312 -0.98 0.46 6.52
C LYS A 312 -0.06 -0.71 6.20
N LEU A 313 -0.10 -1.73 7.06
CA LEU A 313 0.75 -2.92 6.94
C LEU A 313 -0.06 -4.11 6.43
N GLY A 314 0.51 -4.92 5.54
CA GLY A 314 -0.14 -6.09 4.96
C GLY A 314 -1.17 -5.78 3.87
N ASN A 315 -1.94 -6.80 3.47
CA ASN A 315 -3.10 -6.65 2.60
C ASN A 315 -4.26 -6.05 3.41
N GLN A 316 -4.84 -4.95 2.92
CA GLN A 316 -5.84 -4.15 3.61
C GLN A 316 -7.20 -4.21 2.93
N THR A 317 -7.43 -5.20 2.07
CA THR A 317 -8.69 -5.33 1.32
C THR A 317 -9.71 -6.05 2.21
N PRO A 318 -10.69 -5.35 2.81
CA PRO A 318 -11.74 -6.03 3.58
C PRO A 318 -12.66 -6.83 2.65
N ALA A 319 -13.18 -7.96 3.15
CA ALA A 319 -14.20 -8.73 2.45
C ALA A 319 -15.50 -7.93 2.32
N GLU A 320 -16.01 -7.82 1.10
CA GLU A 320 -17.32 -7.25 0.81
C GLU A 320 -18.43 -8.20 1.30
N VAL A 321 -19.59 -7.66 1.67
CA VAL A 321 -20.70 -8.42 2.25
C VAL A 321 -22.06 -8.00 1.68
N GLY A 322 -23.06 -8.88 1.78
CA GLY A 322 -24.43 -8.59 1.35
C GLY A 322 -24.53 -8.41 -0.15
N LYS A 323 -24.92 -7.21 -0.59
CA LYS A 323 -24.98 -6.81 -2.00
C LYS A 323 -23.89 -5.80 -2.32
N PHE A 324 -23.17 -6.03 -3.41
CA PHE A 324 -22.17 -5.12 -3.94
C PHE A 324 -22.56 -4.64 -5.33
N GLY A 325 -22.72 -3.33 -5.49
CA GLY A 325 -23.06 -2.71 -6.78
C GLY A 325 -21.83 -2.47 -7.63
N VAL A 326 -21.73 -3.15 -8.77
CA VAL A 326 -20.64 -2.89 -9.75
C VAL A 326 -20.99 -1.70 -10.63
N TYR A 327 -22.25 -1.60 -11.04
CA TYR A 327 -22.79 -0.46 -11.78
C TYR A 327 -24.30 -0.39 -11.55
N THR A 328 -24.75 0.55 -10.72
CA THR A 328 -26.17 0.75 -10.36
C THR A 328 -26.37 2.15 -9.78
N ASP A 329 -27.57 2.71 -10.00
CA ASP A 329 -27.96 4.01 -9.48
C ASP A 329 -28.76 3.90 -8.19
N ASN A 330 -30.00 3.38 -8.26
CA ASN A 330 -30.93 3.40 -7.13
C ASN A 330 -31.03 2.06 -6.41
N THR A 331 -30.52 0.96 -7.00
CA THR A 331 -30.56 -0.33 -6.31
C THR A 331 -29.79 -0.26 -4.99
N VAL A 332 -30.49 -0.57 -3.91
CA VAL A 332 -29.93 -0.57 -2.55
C VAL A 332 -28.92 -1.72 -2.42
N VAL A 333 -27.67 -1.33 -2.13
CA VAL A 333 -26.52 -2.21 -1.95
C VAL A 333 -25.73 -1.79 -0.71
N ASN A 334 -24.95 -2.71 -0.15
CA ASN A 334 -24.13 -2.47 1.04
C ASN A 334 -22.91 -1.59 0.72
N ASN A 335 -22.35 -1.79 -0.47
CA ASN A 335 -21.23 -1.01 -1.00
C ASN A 335 -21.30 -1.00 -2.53
N LYS A 336 -20.65 -0.04 -3.19
CA LYS A 336 -20.65 0.04 -4.66
C LYS A 336 -19.38 0.63 -5.24
N LEU A 337 -19.17 0.36 -6.52
CA LEU A 337 -18.24 1.08 -7.35
C LEU A 337 -18.91 2.32 -7.95
N GLU A 338 -18.15 3.41 -7.99
CA GLU A 338 -18.51 4.65 -8.66
C GLU A 338 -17.61 4.85 -9.88
N ALA A 339 -18.21 4.83 -11.06
CA ALA A 339 -17.48 4.99 -12.32
C ALA A 339 -16.72 6.33 -12.38
N GLY A 340 -15.46 6.28 -12.81
CA GLY A 340 -14.53 7.42 -12.82
C GLY A 340 -13.89 7.71 -11.45
N ASN A 341 -14.51 7.29 -10.34
CA ASN A 341 -13.97 7.46 -8.99
C ASN A 341 -13.26 6.19 -8.53
N THR A 342 -14.00 5.13 -8.19
CA THR A 342 -13.47 3.86 -7.66
C THR A 342 -13.42 2.73 -8.68
N SER A 343 -13.95 2.95 -9.88
CA SER A 343 -13.83 2.04 -11.03
C SER A 343 -13.66 2.81 -12.33
N ASP A 344 -13.18 2.13 -13.37
CA ASP A 344 -13.17 2.62 -14.74
C ASP A 344 -13.98 1.67 -15.62
N ILE A 345 -14.65 2.23 -16.63
CA ILE A 345 -15.38 1.45 -17.64
C ILE A 345 -14.53 1.42 -18.90
N PHE A 346 -14.23 0.23 -19.38
CA PHE A 346 -13.43 0.02 -20.57
C PHE A 346 -14.28 -0.46 -21.73
N VAL A 347 -14.05 0.13 -22.90
CA VAL A 347 -14.50 -0.41 -24.20
C VAL A 347 -13.26 -0.90 -24.91
N TRP A 348 -13.16 -2.21 -25.12
CA TRP A 348 -11.95 -2.85 -25.64
C TRP A 348 -11.80 -2.76 -27.15
N ASN A 349 -12.90 -2.54 -27.89
CA ASN A 349 -12.89 -2.34 -29.33
C ASN A 349 -13.66 -1.07 -29.73
N THR A 350 -12.99 0.06 -29.64
CA THR A 350 -13.55 1.38 -30.01
C THR A 350 -13.69 1.56 -31.53
N ALA A 351 -13.11 0.68 -32.34
CA ALA A 351 -13.29 0.70 -33.79
C ALA A 351 -14.64 0.08 -34.23
N SER A 352 -15.21 -0.83 -33.43
CA SER A 352 -16.52 -1.45 -33.70
C SER A 352 -17.65 -0.89 -32.82
N THR A 353 -17.29 -0.21 -31.73
CA THR A 353 -18.22 0.19 -30.66
C THR A 353 -18.16 1.70 -30.41
N SER A 354 -19.34 2.32 -30.31
CA SER A 354 -19.53 3.74 -29.99
C SER A 354 -20.62 3.91 -28.92
N ALA A 355 -20.89 5.15 -28.49
CA ALA A 355 -21.96 5.41 -27.52
C ALA A 355 -23.34 4.99 -28.05
N GLY A 356 -24.16 4.41 -27.17
CA GLY A 356 -25.54 4.02 -27.43
C GLY A 356 -26.54 5.08 -26.98
N THR A 357 -27.81 4.87 -27.34
CA THR A 357 -28.94 5.76 -27.01
C THR A 357 -30.06 5.05 -26.25
N ILE A 358 -29.85 3.80 -25.84
CA ILE A 358 -30.84 3.07 -25.04
C ILE A 358 -30.89 3.73 -23.66
N ALA A 359 -32.08 4.19 -23.26
CA ALA A 359 -32.32 4.78 -21.95
C ALA A 359 -32.07 3.76 -20.82
N PRO A 360 -31.56 4.20 -19.65
CA PRO A 360 -31.33 3.34 -18.50
C PRO A 360 -32.55 2.52 -18.09
N TYR A 361 -32.32 1.38 -17.42
CA TYR A 361 -33.41 0.59 -16.86
C TYR A 361 -34.09 1.35 -15.72
N GLU A 362 -33.26 1.98 -14.88
CA GLU A 362 -33.68 2.92 -13.86
C GLU A 362 -32.67 4.05 -13.70
N GLY A 363 -32.98 5.05 -12.87
CA GLY A 363 -32.02 6.10 -12.55
C GLY A 363 -31.65 6.95 -13.77
N ALA A 364 -30.39 7.37 -13.81
CA ALA A 364 -29.88 8.30 -14.82
C ALA A 364 -28.79 7.70 -15.71
N ASN A 365 -28.20 6.57 -15.31
CA ASN A 365 -26.99 6.02 -15.91
C ASN A 365 -27.19 4.57 -16.33
N ALA A 366 -26.73 4.23 -17.54
CA ALA A 366 -26.59 2.87 -18.01
C ALA A 366 -25.37 2.79 -18.93
N MET A 367 -24.73 1.62 -19.00
CA MET A 367 -23.70 1.37 -20.01
C MET A 367 -24.41 1.08 -21.33
N SER A 368 -24.62 2.10 -22.16
CA SER A 368 -25.27 1.98 -23.48
C SER A 368 -24.26 2.13 -24.61
N TRP A 369 -24.20 1.13 -25.51
CA TRP A 369 -23.27 1.08 -26.64
C TRP A 369 -23.97 0.74 -27.96
N SER A 370 -23.48 1.34 -29.04
CA SER A 370 -23.83 1.00 -30.44
C SER A 370 -22.69 0.25 -31.09
N PHE A 371 -22.98 -0.95 -31.60
CA PHE A 371 -22.08 -1.74 -32.41
C PHE A 371 -22.38 -1.53 -33.90
N ASN A 372 -21.40 -1.04 -34.66
CA ASN A 372 -21.61 -0.53 -36.02
C ASN A 372 -20.89 -1.32 -37.12
N THR A 373 -20.11 -2.35 -36.75
CA THR A 373 -19.22 -3.05 -37.69
C THR A 373 -19.50 -4.57 -37.71
N PRO A 374 -20.52 -5.03 -38.45
CA PRO A 374 -20.84 -6.45 -38.60
C PRO A 374 -19.62 -7.33 -38.89
N GLY A 375 -19.58 -8.52 -38.31
CA GLY A 375 -18.47 -9.47 -38.42
C GLY A 375 -17.25 -9.14 -37.55
N SER A 376 -17.25 -8.01 -36.83
CA SER A 376 -16.24 -7.68 -35.83
C SER A 376 -16.66 -8.11 -34.42
N TRP A 377 -15.73 -8.06 -33.47
CA TRP A 377 -15.99 -8.35 -32.06
C TRP A 377 -16.28 -7.06 -31.28
N PHE A 378 -17.01 -7.18 -30.17
CA PHE A 378 -17.19 -6.10 -29.20
C PHE A 378 -16.80 -6.61 -27.81
N GLY A 379 -16.47 -5.70 -26.91
CA GLY A 379 -16.30 -6.05 -25.51
C GLY A 379 -15.91 -4.87 -24.64
N GLY A 380 -16.05 -5.07 -23.34
CA GLY A 380 -15.73 -4.08 -22.33
C GLY A 380 -15.83 -4.65 -20.93
N SER A 381 -15.42 -3.85 -19.95
CA SER A 381 -15.46 -4.23 -18.53
C SER A 381 -15.74 -3.06 -17.62
N VAL A 382 -16.12 -3.39 -16.39
CA VAL A 382 -16.06 -2.49 -15.24
C VAL A 382 -14.94 -2.98 -14.35
N GLN A 383 -13.83 -2.25 -14.35
CA GLN A 383 -12.63 -2.60 -13.60
C GLN A 383 -12.56 -1.77 -12.32
N ALA A 384 -12.37 -2.42 -11.17
CA ALA A 384 -12.15 -1.70 -9.92
C ALA A 384 -10.74 -1.07 -9.90
N LYS A 385 -10.63 0.16 -9.39
CA LYS A 385 -9.32 0.83 -9.20
C LYS A 385 -8.55 0.29 -7.99
N GLN A 386 -9.21 -0.52 -7.15
CA GLN A 386 -8.63 -1.21 -6.00
C GLN A 386 -9.15 -2.63 -6.00
N ALA A 387 -8.30 -3.59 -5.60
CA ALA A 387 -8.71 -4.98 -5.51
C ALA A 387 -9.92 -5.12 -4.56
N ARG A 388 -10.83 -6.04 -4.87
CA ARG A 388 -12.00 -6.33 -4.04
C ARG A 388 -11.96 -7.77 -3.54
N ASP A 389 -12.13 -7.96 -2.25
CA ASP A 389 -12.31 -9.29 -1.68
C ASP A 389 -13.80 -9.65 -1.75
N MET A 390 -14.13 -10.47 -2.74
CA MET A 390 -15.45 -11.02 -3.02
C MET A 390 -15.57 -12.48 -2.56
N SER A 391 -14.68 -12.97 -1.69
CA SER A 391 -14.63 -14.37 -1.25
C SER A 391 -15.97 -14.84 -0.65
N GLY A 392 -16.67 -13.96 0.05
CA GLY A 392 -18.00 -14.21 0.63
C GLY A 392 -19.13 -14.41 -0.39
N PHE A 393 -18.90 -14.14 -1.68
CA PHE A 393 -19.92 -14.25 -2.73
C PHE A 393 -19.90 -15.58 -3.49
N ARG A 394 -19.00 -16.52 -3.17
CA ARG A 394 -18.83 -17.79 -3.92
C ARG A 394 -20.13 -18.58 -4.11
N ASN A 395 -21.01 -18.55 -3.11
CA ASN A 395 -22.31 -19.24 -3.15
C ASN A 395 -23.48 -18.32 -3.56
N GLY A 396 -23.17 -17.10 -3.96
CA GLY A 396 -24.11 -16.08 -4.38
C GLY A 396 -24.31 -16.01 -5.89
N ASN A 397 -24.81 -14.87 -6.36
CA ASN A 397 -25.10 -14.63 -7.78
C ASN A 397 -24.62 -13.24 -8.21
N LEU A 398 -24.20 -13.13 -9.47
CA LEU A 398 -24.16 -11.87 -10.20
C LEU A 398 -25.49 -11.68 -10.93
N LYS A 399 -26.15 -10.55 -10.69
CA LYS A 399 -27.38 -10.14 -11.38
C LYS A 399 -27.07 -8.95 -12.27
N LEU A 400 -27.69 -8.90 -13.45
CA LEU A 400 -27.64 -7.72 -14.30
C LEU A 400 -28.96 -7.52 -15.05
N LYS A 401 -29.28 -6.25 -15.33
CA LYS A 401 -30.26 -5.85 -16.33
C LYS A 401 -29.54 -5.67 -17.66
N ILE A 402 -30.11 -6.20 -18.73
CA ILE A 402 -29.56 -6.05 -20.07
C ILE A 402 -30.65 -5.95 -21.12
N LYS A 403 -30.52 -4.97 -22.02
CA LYS A 403 -31.30 -4.84 -23.24
C LYS A 403 -30.38 -5.11 -24.42
N ILE A 404 -30.52 -6.29 -25.03
CA ILE A 404 -29.69 -6.74 -26.16
C ILE A 404 -30.53 -7.61 -27.11
N PRO A 405 -30.35 -7.55 -28.44
CA PRO A 405 -31.13 -8.39 -29.36
C PRO A 405 -30.95 -9.88 -29.13
N ALA A 406 -32.01 -10.66 -29.39
CA ALA A 406 -32.00 -12.10 -29.19
C ALA A 406 -30.97 -12.82 -30.08
N ASN A 407 -30.72 -12.32 -31.29
CA ASN A 407 -29.79 -12.92 -32.25
C ASN A 407 -28.31 -12.62 -31.96
N VAL A 408 -27.98 -11.90 -30.90
CA VAL A 408 -26.59 -11.59 -30.52
C VAL A 408 -26.11 -12.58 -29.45
N ALA A 409 -25.02 -13.29 -29.74
CA ALA A 409 -24.32 -14.13 -28.77
C ALA A 409 -23.24 -13.33 -28.03
N PHE A 410 -23.13 -13.52 -26.72
CA PHE A 410 -22.16 -12.81 -25.89
C PHE A 410 -21.68 -13.67 -24.72
N THR A 411 -20.67 -13.19 -24.01
CA THR A 411 -20.17 -13.75 -22.77
C THR A 411 -20.25 -12.72 -21.65
N VAL A 412 -20.40 -13.21 -20.41
CA VAL A 412 -20.20 -12.42 -19.19
C VAL A 412 -19.05 -13.04 -18.44
N GLY A 413 -18.08 -12.22 -18.04
CA GLY A 413 -16.85 -12.67 -17.40
C GLY A 413 -16.44 -11.84 -16.20
N ILE A 414 -15.43 -12.34 -15.48
CA ILE A 414 -14.76 -11.68 -14.36
C ILE A 414 -13.27 -12.05 -14.38
N GLN A 415 -12.43 -11.20 -13.78
CA GLN A 415 -10.98 -11.44 -13.68
C GLN A 415 -10.44 -11.04 -12.30
N ASP A 416 -9.54 -11.87 -11.76
CA ASP A 416 -8.78 -11.56 -10.55
C ASP A 416 -7.47 -10.81 -10.86
N THR A 417 -6.78 -10.35 -9.81
CA THR A 417 -5.49 -9.65 -9.96
C THR A 417 -4.32 -10.57 -10.32
N TYR A 418 -4.53 -11.90 -10.34
CA TYR A 418 -3.52 -12.90 -10.68
C TYR A 418 -3.62 -13.35 -12.14
N THR A 419 -4.36 -12.61 -12.97
CA THR A 419 -4.65 -12.87 -14.38
C THR A 419 -5.62 -14.04 -14.65
N ASN A 420 -6.14 -14.71 -13.62
CA ASN A 420 -7.15 -15.74 -13.85
C ASN A 420 -8.46 -15.08 -14.26
N GLN A 421 -8.99 -15.52 -15.38
CA GLN A 421 -10.24 -15.04 -15.96
C GLN A 421 -11.15 -16.23 -16.25
N ASN A 422 -12.44 -16.03 -16.10
CA ASN A 422 -13.43 -16.98 -16.58
C ASN A 422 -14.68 -16.25 -17.07
N SER A 423 -15.43 -16.89 -17.97
CA SER A 423 -16.66 -16.33 -18.54
C SER A 423 -17.68 -17.41 -18.83
N VAL A 424 -18.96 -17.03 -18.74
CA VAL A 424 -20.10 -17.87 -19.12
C VAL A 424 -20.69 -17.35 -20.42
N LYS A 425 -21.27 -18.25 -21.22
CA LYS A 425 -21.83 -17.93 -22.54
C LYS A 425 -23.33 -17.68 -22.48
N PHE A 426 -23.78 -16.73 -23.29
CA PHE A 426 -25.17 -16.45 -23.62
C PHE A 426 -25.35 -16.63 -25.14
N PRO A 427 -25.67 -17.85 -25.61
CA PRO A 427 -25.86 -18.13 -27.03
C PRO A 427 -27.01 -17.30 -27.62
N ALA A 428 -26.95 -17.00 -28.93
CA ALA A 428 -28.06 -16.34 -29.63
C ALA A 428 -29.35 -17.18 -29.55
N ASN A 429 -30.49 -16.51 -29.41
CA ASN A 429 -31.85 -17.07 -29.38
C ASN A 429 -32.11 -18.12 -28.28
N ALA A 430 -31.26 -18.15 -27.24
CA ALA A 430 -31.42 -19.03 -26.09
C ALA A 430 -31.82 -18.25 -24.83
N THR A 431 -32.59 -18.91 -23.95
CA THR A 431 -32.75 -18.46 -22.56
C THR A 431 -31.64 -19.09 -21.73
N THR A 432 -30.79 -18.26 -21.12
CA THR A 432 -29.63 -18.71 -20.37
C THR A 432 -29.54 -17.87 -19.10
N TYR A 433 -29.33 -18.50 -17.94
CA TYR A 433 -29.33 -17.82 -16.64
C TYR A 433 -30.60 -16.97 -16.37
N GLY A 434 -31.76 -17.42 -16.87
CA GLY A 434 -33.04 -16.72 -16.74
C GLY A 434 -33.23 -15.51 -17.67
N LEU A 435 -32.25 -15.19 -18.53
CA LEU A 435 -32.35 -14.05 -19.43
C LEU A 435 -33.31 -14.30 -20.60
N VAL A 436 -34.41 -13.56 -20.61
CA VAL A 436 -35.36 -13.49 -21.73
C VAL A 436 -35.10 -12.23 -22.56
N ARG A 437 -35.01 -12.37 -23.89
CA ARG A 437 -34.71 -11.29 -24.85
C ARG A 437 -35.85 -11.09 -25.83
N ASN A 438 -36.86 -10.34 -25.43
CA ASN A 438 -38.07 -10.06 -26.21
C ASN A 438 -38.11 -8.64 -26.81
N GLY A 439 -37.00 -7.91 -26.75
CA GLY A 439 -36.91 -6.51 -27.20
C GLY A 439 -37.00 -5.48 -26.08
N ASP A 440 -37.30 -5.92 -24.84
CA ASP A 440 -37.27 -5.09 -23.62
C ASP A 440 -36.05 -5.43 -22.75
N TRP A 441 -35.92 -4.72 -21.62
CA TRP A 441 -34.92 -5.02 -20.59
C TRP A 441 -35.15 -6.40 -19.99
N GLY A 442 -34.16 -7.28 -20.09
CA GLY A 442 -34.13 -8.60 -19.47
C GLY A 442 -33.29 -8.63 -18.19
N THR A 443 -33.39 -9.70 -17.42
CA THR A 443 -32.56 -9.94 -16.22
C THR A 443 -31.81 -11.26 -16.37
N ALA A 444 -30.49 -11.25 -16.15
CA ALA A 444 -29.69 -12.46 -16.00
C ALA A 444 -29.31 -12.63 -14.53
N THR A 445 -29.36 -13.87 -14.02
CA THR A 445 -28.88 -14.24 -12.68
C THR A 445 -27.89 -15.40 -12.82
N ILE A 446 -26.61 -15.09 -12.67
CA ILE A 446 -25.49 -16.00 -12.92
C ILE A 446 -24.91 -16.44 -11.57
N PRO A 447 -24.89 -17.74 -11.23
CA PRO A 447 -24.20 -18.21 -10.03
C PRO A 447 -22.71 -17.83 -10.07
N ILE A 448 -22.19 -17.29 -8.98
CA ILE A 448 -20.76 -16.92 -8.91
C ILE A 448 -19.87 -18.16 -9.04
N ALA A 449 -20.33 -19.34 -8.61
CA ALA A 449 -19.60 -20.59 -8.80
C ALA A 449 -19.31 -20.89 -10.28
N ASP A 450 -20.29 -20.67 -11.17
CA ASP A 450 -20.13 -20.84 -12.62
C ASP A 450 -19.19 -19.78 -13.19
N LEU A 451 -19.38 -18.53 -12.76
CA LEU A 451 -18.64 -17.38 -13.28
C LEU A 451 -17.17 -17.39 -12.83
N ALA A 452 -16.89 -17.78 -11.59
CA ALA A 452 -15.53 -17.88 -11.05
C ALA A 452 -14.81 -19.16 -11.52
N GLY A 453 -15.54 -20.25 -11.74
CA GLY A 453 -14.95 -21.54 -12.06
C GLY A 453 -13.89 -21.97 -11.02
N PRO A 454 -12.90 -22.79 -11.42
CA PRO A 454 -11.92 -23.36 -10.50
C PRO A 454 -10.72 -22.45 -10.20
N LYS A 455 -10.49 -21.39 -11.00
CA LYS A 455 -9.23 -20.62 -10.96
C LYS A 455 -9.36 -19.19 -10.46
N VAL A 456 -10.53 -18.55 -10.61
CA VAL A 456 -10.68 -17.15 -10.21
C VAL A 456 -10.63 -17.03 -8.68
N ALA A 457 -9.65 -16.27 -8.21
CA ALA A 457 -9.39 -15.99 -6.81
C ALA A 457 -10.26 -14.81 -6.34
N LEU A 458 -11.45 -15.12 -5.84
CA LEU A 458 -12.43 -14.13 -5.39
C LEU A 458 -11.91 -13.19 -4.28
N GLN A 459 -10.87 -13.56 -3.55
CA GLN A 459 -10.26 -12.71 -2.52
C GLN A 459 -9.49 -11.50 -3.08
N SER A 460 -9.27 -11.43 -4.40
CA SER A 460 -8.54 -10.33 -5.03
C SER A 460 -9.05 -10.08 -6.44
N MET A 461 -10.26 -9.52 -6.54
CA MET A 461 -10.94 -9.23 -7.81
C MET A 461 -10.53 -7.89 -8.41
N LEU A 462 -10.40 -7.86 -9.74
CA LEU A 462 -10.05 -6.70 -10.54
C LEU A 462 -11.20 -6.29 -11.48
N ASP A 463 -11.49 -7.12 -12.49
CA ASP A 463 -12.65 -6.92 -13.36
C ASP A 463 -13.87 -7.55 -12.68
N MET A 464 -14.72 -6.66 -12.17
CA MET A 464 -15.92 -7.03 -11.43
C MET A 464 -17.07 -7.43 -12.37
N PHE A 465 -16.97 -7.05 -13.64
CA PHE A 465 -17.85 -7.45 -14.72
C PHE A 465 -17.16 -7.25 -16.06
N GLN A 466 -17.31 -8.21 -16.95
CA GLN A 466 -16.89 -8.14 -18.34
C GLN A 466 -18.05 -8.57 -19.23
N ILE A 467 -18.18 -7.95 -20.39
CA ILE A 467 -19.10 -8.37 -21.46
C ILE A 467 -18.36 -8.37 -22.78
N ALA A 468 -18.49 -9.42 -23.57
CA ALA A 468 -17.87 -9.50 -24.90
C ALA A 468 -18.70 -10.34 -25.87
N SER A 469 -18.51 -10.16 -27.18
CA SER A 469 -19.07 -11.08 -28.18
C SER A 469 -18.51 -12.49 -27.98
N ASP A 470 -19.33 -13.52 -28.22
CA ASP A 470 -18.80 -14.89 -28.36
C ASP A 470 -17.96 -14.98 -29.64
N GLY A 471 -16.66 -15.27 -29.51
CA GLY A 471 -15.74 -15.36 -30.65
C GLY A 471 -16.14 -16.42 -31.68
N ALA A 472 -16.92 -17.43 -31.29
CA ALA A 472 -17.44 -18.45 -32.20
C ALA A 472 -18.72 -18.00 -32.95
N ALA A 473 -19.33 -16.87 -32.54
CA ALA A 473 -20.62 -16.40 -33.05
C ALA A 473 -20.67 -14.86 -33.06
N LEU A 474 -19.77 -14.25 -33.84
CA LEU A 474 -19.68 -12.79 -33.96
C LEU A 474 -20.99 -12.17 -34.52
N PRO A 475 -21.39 -10.96 -34.08
CA PRO A 475 -22.60 -10.31 -34.58
C PRO A 475 -22.52 -10.02 -36.08
N GLN A 476 -23.53 -10.45 -36.84
CA GLN A 476 -23.58 -10.28 -38.30
C GLN A 476 -24.37 -9.03 -38.74
N SER A 477 -24.83 -8.22 -37.78
CA SER A 477 -25.62 -7.01 -38.01
C SER A 477 -25.27 -5.95 -36.97
N ALA A 478 -25.41 -4.68 -37.32
CA ALA A 478 -25.32 -3.59 -36.36
C ALA A 478 -26.46 -3.69 -35.33
N PHE A 479 -26.18 -3.29 -34.08
CA PHE A 479 -27.17 -3.28 -33.01
C PHE A 479 -26.78 -2.31 -31.91
N GLN A 480 -27.73 -1.98 -31.03
CA GLN A 480 -27.43 -1.34 -29.75
C GLN A 480 -27.66 -2.32 -28.61
N MET A 481 -26.88 -2.16 -27.55
CA MET A 481 -27.13 -2.83 -26.29
C MET A 481 -26.97 -1.88 -25.11
N SER A 482 -27.60 -2.22 -24.00
CA SER A 482 -27.35 -1.53 -22.74
C SER A 482 -27.37 -2.49 -21.56
N VAL A 483 -26.48 -2.25 -20.60
CA VAL A 483 -26.36 -3.00 -19.35
C VAL A 483 -26.54 -2.03 -18.19
N ASP A 484 -27.28 -2.49 -17.18
CA ASP A 484 -27.58 -1.73 -15.96
C ASP A 484 -27.70 -2.70 -14.77
N ASP A 485 -27.74 -2.16 -13.54
CA ASP A 485 -27.92 -2.92 -12.29
C ASP A 485 -27.03 -4.17 -12.17
N ILE A 486 -25.73 -4.02 -12.42
CA ILE A 486 -24.77 -5.10 -12.22
C ILE A 486 -24.50 -5.23 -10.72
N ILE A 487 -25.01 -6.28 -10.11
CA ILE A 487 -25.02 -6.47 -8.65
C ILE A 487 -24.52 -7.86 -8.31
N TRP A 488 -23.53 -7.93 -7.44
CA TRP A 488 -23.16 -9.16 -6.75
C TRP A 488 -24.01 -9.29 -5.50
N ASP A 489 -24.57 -10.47 -5.26
CA ASP A 489 -25.45 -10.78 -4.13
C ASP A 489 -24.95 -12.07 -3.48
N CYS A 490 -24.48 -12.01 -2.23
CA CYS A 490 -23.88 -13.17 -1.57
C CYS A 490 -24.88 -14.30 -1.24
N GLY A 491 -26.19 -14.05 -1.42
CA GLY A 491 -27.23 -15.07 -1.23
C GLY A 491 -27.57 -15.37 0.24
N VAL A 492 -26.91 -14.69 1.19
CA VAL A 492 -27.21 -14.78 2.62
C VAL A 492 -28.02 -13.54 3.01
N PRO A 493 -29.19 -13.66 3.67
CA PRO A 493 -29.89 -12.49 4.18
C PRO A 493 -28.95 -11.70 5.09
N THR A 494 -28.85 -10.39 4.85
CA THR A 494 -28.09 -9.47 5.70
C THR A 494 -28.50 -9.70 7.14
N PRO A 495 -27.58 -9.97 8.09
CA PRO A 495 -27.98 -10.04 9.49
C PRO A 495 -28.63 -8.70 9.84
N THR A 496 -29.91 -8.77 10.24
CA THR A 496 -30.61 -7.62 10.82
C THR A 496 -29.72 -7.09 11.94
N PRO A 497 -29.38 -5.78 11.97
CA PRO A 497 -28.57 -5.24 13.06
C PRO A 497 -29.23 -5.65 14.38
N THR A 498 -28.53 -6.47 15.16
CA THR A 498 -28.97 -6.83 16.51
C THR A 498 -29.14 -5.50 17.25
N PRO A 499 -30.33 -5.18 17.79
CA PRO A 499 -30.51 -3.96 18.56
C PRO A 499 -29.43 -3.94 19.64
N THR A 500 -28.68 -2.83 19.70
CA THR A 500 -27.68 -2.62 20.74
C THR A 500 -28.33 -2.92 22.09
N PRO A 501 -27.82 -3.87 22.88
CA PRO A 501 -28.42 -4.17 24.16
C PRO A 501 -28.42 -2.90 24.99
N THR A 502 -29.61 -2.46 25.40
CA THR A 502 -29.78 -1.41 26.40
C THR A 502 -28.90 -1.78 27.61
N PRO A 503 -28.06 -0.87 28.13
CA PRO A 503 -27.19 -1.18 29.25
C PRO A 503 -28.03 -1.69 30.42
N THR A 504 -27.84 -2.96 30.75
CA THR A 504 -28.42 -3.56 31.96
C THR A 504 -27.79 -2.89 33.17
N PRO A 505 -28.58 -2.36 34.13
CA PRO A 505 -28.02 -1.75 35.34
C PRO A 505 -27.15 -2.76 36.08
N THR A 506 -25.93 -2.33 36.41
CA THR A 506 -24.93 -3.10 37.15
C THR A 506 -25.50 -3.52 38.51
N PRO A 507 -25.56 -4.82 38.85
CA PRO A 507 -25.97 -5.25 40.17
C PRO A 507 -24.92 -4.84 41.21
N THR A 508 -25.42 -4.27 42.31
CA THR A 508 -24.65 -3.90 43.51
C THR A 508 -23.85 -5.10 44.05
N PRO A 509 -22.57 -4.94 44.41
CA PRO A 509 -21.76 -6.04 44.93
C PRO A 509 -22.29 -6.55 46.28
N THR A 510 -22.56 -7.85 46.36
CA THR A 510 -22.86 -8.57 47.60
C THR A 510 -21.56 -8.82 48.37
N PRO A 511 -21.53 -8.63 49.71
CA PRO A 511 -20.32 -8.85 50.51
C PRO A 511 -19.90 -10.33 50.55
N THR A 512 -18.60 -10.54 50.35
CA THR A 512 -17.91 -11.85 50.36
C THR A 512 -17.87 -12.45 51.77
N PRO A 513 -18.25 -13.73 51.98
CA PRO A 513 -18.12 -14.40 53.27
C PRO A 513 -16.66 -14.78 53.60
N THR A 514 -16.37 -14.73 54.90
CA THR A 514 -15.08 -14.98 55.57
C THR A 514 -14.58 -16.43 55.40
N PRO A 515 -13.28 -16.67 55.20
CA PRO A 515 -12.73 -18.02 55.01
C PRO A 515 -12.67 -18.85 56.31
N THR A 516 -13.05 -20.11 56.20
CA THR A 516 -12.95 -21.16 57.23
C THR A 516 -11.52 -21.77 57.28
N PRO A 517 -10.95 -22.07 58.45
CA PRO A 517 -9.58 -22.59 58.57
C PRO A 517 -9.43 -24.05 58.09
N THR A 518 -8.30 -24.31 57.45
CA THR A 518 -7.86 -25.60 56.88
C THR A 518 -7.31 -26.55 57.96
N PRO A 519 -7.65 -27.85 57.96
CA PRO A 519 -7.07 -28.82 58.88
C PRO A 519 -5.66 -29.31 58.49
N THR A 520 -4.91 -29.66 59.52
CA THR A 520 -3.50 -30.09 59.60
C THR A 520 -3.20 -31.42 58.87
N PRO A 521 -2.01 -31.59 58.26
CA PRO A 521 -1.64 -32.83 57.55
C PRO A 521 -1.15 -33.96 58.48
N THR A 522 -1.48 -35.19 58.10
CA THR A 522 -1.01 -36.46 58.68
C THR A 522 0.30 -36.91 58.00
N PRO A 523 1.28 -37.51 58.73
CA PRO A 523 2.55 -37.95 58.16
C PRO A 523 2.48 -39.33 57.50
N THR A 524 3.18 -39.50 56.38
CA THR A 524 3.36 -40.79 55.68
C THR A 524 4.87 -40.99 55.36
N PRO A 525 5.41 -42.22 55.49
CA PRO A 525 6.84 -42.47 55.73
C PRO A 525 7.78 -42.49 54.51
N THR A 526 9.07 -42.32 54.83
CA THR A 526 10.34 -42.36 54.06
C THR A 526 10.82 -43.80 53.78
N PRO A 527 11.88 -44.06 52.97
CA PRO A 527 12.09 -43.83 51.52
C PRO A 527 12.45 -45.12 50.73
N THR A 528 12.49 -45.03 49.40
CA THR A 528 13.17 -46.02 48.50
C THR A 528 14.18 -45.27 47.62
N PRO A 529 15.38 -45.80 47.34
CA PRO A 529 16.52 -44.99 46.88
C PRO A 529 16.50 -44.56 45.41
N THR A 530 16.84 -43.27 45.25
CA THR A 530 17.61 -42.54 44.23
C THR A 530 17.82 -43.16 42.85
N PRO A 531 17.44 -42.40 41.81
CA PRO A 531 18.35 -42.08 40.71
C PRO A 531 18.80 -40.61 40.77
N THR A 532 20.06 -40.46 40.38
CA THR A 532 20.93 -39.27 40.27
C THR A 532 20.22 -37.94 39.96
N PRO A 533 20.58 -36.82 40.63
CA PRO A 533 19.98 -35.52 40.33
C PRO A 533 20.27 -35.10 38.89
N THR A 534 19.20 -34.95 38.11
CA THR A 534 19.19 -34.14 36.90
C THR A 534 19.51 -32.69 37.31
N PRO A 535 20.35 -31.95 36.57
CA PRO A 535 20.69 -30.57 36.90
C PRO A 535 19.41 -29.75 37.11
N THR A 536 19.36 -29.07 38.25
CA THR A 536 18.32 -28.08 38.56
C THR A 536 18.24 -27.10 37.38
N PRO A 537 17.04 -26.88 36.78
CA PRO A 537 16.90 -25.85 35.76
C PRO A 537 17.35 -24.52 36.34
N THR A 538 18.30 -23.87 35.66
CA THR A 538 18.66 -22.48 35.89
C THR A 538 17.38 -21.65 35.93
N PRO A 539 17.16 -20.79 36.94
CA PRO A 539 15.90 -20.06 37.09
C PRO A 539 15.60 -19.29 35.80
N THR A 540 14.38 -19.47 35.28
CA THR A 540 13.83 -18.69 34.18
C THR A 540 14.03 -17.19 34.49
N PRO A 541 14.49 -16.38 33.52
CA PRO A 541 14.57 -14.93 33.69
C PRO A 541 13.26 -14.39 34.25
N ALA A 542 13.29 -13.79 35.44
CA ALA A 542 12.10 -13.22 36.06
C ALA A 542 11.99 -11.74 35.65
N PRO A 543 11.00 -11.35 34.83
CA PRO A 543 10.70 -9.95 34.61
C PRO A 543 10.16 -9.32 35.89
N ALA A 544 10.48 -8.06 36.13
CA ALA A 544 9.98 -7.29 37.26
C ALA A 544 9.66 -5.85 36.85
N VAL A 545 8.76 -5.24 37.61
CA VAL A 545 8.38 -3.84 37.48
C VAL A 545 8.50 -3.16 38.85
N SER A 546 8.99 -1.92 38.88
CA SER A 546 9.12 -1.13 40.11
C SER A 546 8.93 0.36 39.81
N GLN A 547 8.07 1.02 40.59
CA GLN A 547 7.92 2.48 40.50
C GLN A 547 9.10 3.14 41.23
N THR A 548 9.90 3.91 40.50
CA THR A 548 11.13 4.55 41.03
C THR A 548 10.90 5.99 41.46
N SER A 549 9.81 6.61 41.03
CA SER A 549 9.33 7.92 41.52
C SER A 549 7.82 8.07 41.26
N ALA A 550 7.22 9.19 41.69
CA ALA A 550 5.83 9.53 41.37
C ALA A 550 5.52 9.59 39.85
N THR A 551 6.55 9.66 38.99
CA THR A 551 6.41 9.83 37.54
C THR A 551 7.19 8.83 36.71
N MET A 552 7.81 7.83 37.34
CA MET A 552 8.69 6.87 36.66
C MET A 552 8.41 5.42 37.06
N LEU A 553 8.30 4.56 36.04
CA LEU A 553 8.13 3.12 36.18
C LEU A 553 9.28 2.39 35.49
N LYS A 554 10.05 1.61 36.25
CA LYS A 554 11.20 0.84 35.76
C LYS A 554 10.81 -0.61 35.53
N PHE A 555 11.12 -1.11 34.34
CA PHE A 555 11.00 -2.50 33.95
C PHE A 555 12.37 -3.16 33.91
N THR A 556 12.47 -4.41 34.33
CA THR A 556 13.72 -5.18 34.35
C THR A 556 13.51 -6.64 33.94
N VAL A 557 14.44 -7.21 33.18
CA VAL A 557 14.49 -8.64 32.83
C VAL A 557 15.91 -9.17 33.03
N ASN A 558 16.07 -10.23 33.83
CA ASN A 558 17.37 -10.82 34.13
C ASN A 558 17.80 -11.83 33.04
N THR A 559 18.29 -11.34 31.91
CA THR A 559 18.88 -12.15 30.84
C THR A 559 20.16 -11.52 30.30
N SER A 560 21.16 -12.36 30.02
CA SER A 560 22.42 -11.97 29.37
C SER A 560 22.30 -11.82 27.85
N SER A 561 21.11 -12.00 27.29
CA SER A 561 20.77 -11.63 25.91
C SER A 561 19.80 -10.44 25.90
N TRP A 562 19.16 -10.17 24.77
CA TRP A 562 18.25 -9.04 24.60
C TRP A 562 16.90 -9.24 25.29
N ALA A 563 16.25 -8.13 25.66
CA ALA A 563 14.85 -8.08 26.07
C ALA A 563 14.16 -6.82 25.53
N ASP A 564 12.87 -6.95 25.23
CA ASP A 564 11.96 -5.87 24.85
C ASP A 564 10.84 -5.76 25.89
N VAL A 565 10.40 -4.53 26.16
CA VAL A 565 9.17 -4.26 26.90
C VAL A 565 8.15 -3.64 25.94
N HIS A 566 6.94 -4.18 25.99
CA HIS A 566 5.77 -3.69 25.26
C HIS A 566 4.84 -3.10 26.29
N TYR A 567 4.50 -1.81 26.20
CA TYR A 567 3.60 -1.18 27.18
C TYR A 567 2.69 -0.10 26.59
N SER A 568 1.55 0.13 27.24
CA SER A 568 0.64 1.24 26.95
C SER A 568 0.17 1.89 28.25
N VAL A 569 -0.19 3.17 28.19
CA VAL A 569 -0.67 3.95 29.34
C VAL A 569 -2.12 4.36 29.09
N ASN A 570 -3.04 4.07 30.02
CA ASN A 570 -4.45 4.47 29.98
C ASN A 570 -5.18 4.11 28.66
N ASN A 571 -4.93 2.91 28.12
CA ASN A 571 -5.43 2.46 26.80
C ASN A 571 -4.89 3.25 25.59
N GLY A 572 -3.82 4.01 25.74
CA GLY A 572 -3.12 4.65 24.62
C GLY A 572 -2.44 3.66 23.68
N GLY A 573 -1.75 4.18 22.66
CA GLY A 573 -0.97 3.37 21.74
C GLY A 573 0.11 2.54 22.45
N GLN A 574 0.33 1.30 21.98
CA GLN A 574 1.40 0.45 22.49
C GLN A 574 2.76 0.96 22.01
N LEU A 575 3.69 1.06 22.95
CA LEU A 575 5.10 1.34 22.72
C LEU A 575 5.90 0.04 22.88
N ASN A 576 6.82 -0.22 21.96
CA ASN A 576 7.71 -1.38 22.00
C ASN A 576 9.14 -0.86 22.13
N VAL A 577 9.82 -1.20 23.21
CA VAL A 577 11.13 -0.62 23.54
C VAL A 577 12.16 -1.71 23.78
N ARG A 578 13.26 -1.65 23.02
CA ARG A 578 14.48 -2.43 23.31
C ARG A 578 15.10 -1.94 24.61
N MET A 579 15.18 -2.85 25.58
CA MET A 579 15.72 -2.55 26.90
C MET A 579 17.25 -2.42 26.84
N THR A 580 17.83 -1.55 27.67
CA THR A 580 19.27 -1.39 27.76
C THR A 580 19.85 -2.50 28.61
N GLN A 581 20.81 -3.24 28.05
CA GLN A 581 21.49 -4.33 28.75
C GLN A 581 22.73 -3.84 29.51
N ALA A 582 22.81 -4.15 30.80
CA ALA A 582 24.00 -3.96 31.62
C ALA A 582 24.15 -5.10 32.62
N SER A 583 25.33 -5.73 32.65
CA SER A 583 25.68 -6.80 33.62
C SER A 583 24.65 -7.92 33.75
N GLY A 584 24.10 -8.40 32.63
CA GLY A 584 23.11 -9.49 32.61
C GLY A 584 21.68 -9.10 32.98
N VAL A 585 21.42 -7.79 33.12
CA VAL A 585 20.09 -7.24 33.38
C VAL A 585 19.73 -6.29 32.26
N ASN A 586 18.57 -6.51 31.63
CA ASN A 586 17.95 -5.57 30.72
C ASN A 586 17.04 -4.65 31.51
N SER A 587 17.13 -3.34 31.28
CA SER A 587 16.27 -2.36 31.96
C SER A 587 15.78 -1.24 31.04
N TYR A 588 14.57 -0.75 31.32
CA TYR A 588 14.00 0.45 30.70
C TYR A 588 13.18 1.20 31.75
N THR A 589 13.17 2.54 31.71
CA THR A 589 12.37 3.38 32.61
C THR A 589 11.43 4.23 31.78
N ALA A 590 10.12 4.00 31.91
CA ALA A 590 9.09 4.89 31.39
C ALA A 590 8.99 6.11 32.32
N SER A 591 8.96 7.31 31.74
CA SER A 591 8.88 8.58 32.46
C SER A 591 7.65 9.39 32.03
N GLY A 592 7.31 10.45 32.77
CA GLY A 592 6.18 11.32 32.45
C GLY A 592 4.81 10.74 32.84
N LEU A 593 4.81 9.67 33.65
CA LEU A 593 3.59 9.06 34.19
C LEU A 593 3.03 9.90 35.35
N LYS A 594 1.77 9.70 35.68
CA LYS A 594 1.05 10.38 36.78
C LYS A 594 0.40 9.36 37.72
N ALA A 595 0.20 9.74 38.97
CA ALA A 595 -0.57 8.94 39.92
C ALA A 595 -1.95 8.58 39.33
N GLY A 596 -2.31 7.31 39.39
CA GLY A 596 -3.52 6.75 38.78
C GLY A 596 -3.37 6.28 37.33
N ASP A 597 -2.24 6.54 36.65
CA ASP A 597 -2.01 5.99 35.32
C ASP A 597 -1.93 4.46 35.37
N VAL A 598 -2.66 3.82 34.47
CA VAL A 598 -2.69 2.36 34.31
C VAL A 598 -1.77 1.96 33.16
N VAL A 599 -0.63 1.37 33.50
CA VAL A 599 0.36 0.87 32.57
C VAL A 599 0.14 -0.61 32.31
N ARG A 600 -0.31 -0.99 31.11
CA ARG A 600 -0.36 -2.39 30.69
C ARG A 600 0.93 -2.75 30.01
N TYR A 601 1.51 -3.90 30.33
CA TYR A 601 2.80 -4.30 29.77
C TYR A 601 2.97 -5.80 29.64
N ASN A 602 3.84 -6.22 28.74
CA ASN A 602 4.44 -7.54 28.65
C ASN A 602 5.86 -7.41 28.12
N PHE A 603 6.60 -8.51 28.19
CA PHE A 603 7.99 -8.63 27.74
C PHE A 603 8.13 -9.70 26.69
N THR A 604 9.03 -9.46 25.74
CA THR A 604 9.61 -10.47 24.86
C THR A 604 11.11 -10.50 25.12
N TYR A 605 11.67 -11.65 25.47
CA TYR A 605 13.11 -11.76 25.73
C TYR A 605 13.70 -13.06 25.21
N TRP A 606 15.00 -13.05 24.95
CA TRP A 606 15.72 -14.26 24.54
C TRP A 606 16.07 -15.11 25.76
N ASP A 607 15.51 -16.32 25.82
CA ASP A 607 15.91 -17.34 26.77
C ASP A 607 17.19 -18.03 26.25
N THR A 608 18.34 -17.64 26.82
CA THR A 608 19.64 -18.19 26.45
C THR A 608 19.78 -19.68 26.78
N THR A 609 19.03 -20.18 27.76
CA THR A 609 19.10 -21.58 28.18
C THR A 609 18.37 -22.47 27.19
N ASN A 610 17.20 -22.03 26.72
CA ASN A 610 16.38 -22.84 25.83
C ASN A 610 16.47 -22.42 24.35
N ASN A 611 17.22 -21.36 24.05
CA ASN A 611 17.53 -20.88 22.70
C ASN A 611 16.29 -20.50 21.86
N TYR A 612 15.32 -19.83 22.50
CA TYR A 612 14.14 -19.26 21.85
C TYR A 612 13.67 -17.97 22.52
N ALA A 613 12.81 -17.21 21.84
CA ALA A 613 12.19 -16.01 22.40
C ALA A 613 10.95 -16.37 23.24
N VAL A 614 10.86 -15.82 24.45
CA VAL A 614 9.75 -16.00 25.38
C VAL A 614 8.91 -14.73 25.43
N ASP A 615 7.60 -14.88 25.19
CA ASP A 615 6.60 -13.84 25.46
C ASP A 615 5.97 -14.08 26.84
N THR A 616 5.91 -13.03 27.64
CA THR A 616 5.26 -13.08 28.96
C THR A 616 3.79 -12.69 28.85
N ALA A 617 2.97 -13.21 29.79
CA ALA A 617 1.58 -12.81 29.88
C ALA A 617 1.47 -11.30 30.15
N GLN A 618 0.42 -10.66 29.60
CA GLN A 618 0.15 -9.26 29.86
C GLN A 618 -0.15 -9.02 31.35
N GLN A 619 0.48 -7.99 31.89
CA GLN A 619 0.32 -7.52 33.25
C GLN A 619 -0.10 -6.05 33.26
N THR A 620 -0.43 -5.53 34.44
CA THR A 620 -0.85 -4.14 34.62
C THR A 620 -0.27 -3.59 35.90
N TYR A 621 0.22 -2.34 35.86
CA TYR A 621 0.69 -1.58 37.00
C TYR A 621 -0.08 -0.26 37.08
N THR A 622 -0.60 0.09 38.26
CA THR A 622 -1.24 1.40 38.49
C THR A 622 -0.28 2.26 39.29
N MET A 623 0.13 3.40 38.73
CA MET A 623 1.04 4.35 39.37
C MET A 623 0.43 4.86 40.69
N GLN A 624 1.22 4.75 41.77
CA GLN A 624 0.86 5.20 43.13
C GLN A 624 1.23 6.66 43.36
#